data_AF-A0A2J7TE07-F1
#
_entry.id   AF-A0A2J7TE07-F1
#
_cell.length_a   1.000
_cell.length_b   1.000
_cell.length_c   1.000
_cell.angle_alpha   90.00
_cell.angle_beta   90.00
_cell.angle_gamma   90.00
#
_symmetry.space_group_name_H-M   'P 1'
#
loop_
_entity.id
_entity.type
_entity.pdbx_description
1 polymer ?
#
loop_
_entity_poly.entity_id
_entity_poly.type
_entity_poly.pdbx_seq_one_letter_code
_entity_poly.pdbx_strand_id
1 'polypeptide(L)'
;MLYLGGLSGAGVLTYGGATAGPAEYDFDGFMTKNGQVAGSGEIRMSSEALRGAFGRKDLQLRTADGRVLNLLFSDKQLRSQGNAAHVDVAGELPPASNWPR
;
A
#
# COMPACT_ATOMS: atom_id res chain seq x y z
N MET A 1 -5.02 0.90 -18.70
CA MET A 1 -4.10 1.58 -17.78
C MET A 1 -2.71 1.49 -18.39
N LEU A 2 -1.89 2.52 -18.22
CA LEU A 2 -0.48 2.51 -18.64
C LEU A 2 0.37 2.17 -17.42
N TYR A 3 1.22 1.15 -17.51
CA TYR A 3 2.18 0.83 -16.45
C TYR A 3 3.25 1.92 -16.33
N LEU A 4 3.55 2.33 -15.10
CA LEU A 4 4.51 3.39 -14.80
C LEU A 4 5.81 2.85 -14.22
N GLY A 5 5.76 1.76 -13.45
CA GLY A 5 6.92 1.18 -12.78
C GLY A 5 6.58 0.59 -11.41
N GLY A 6 7.61 0.15 -10.69
CA GLY A 6 7.49 -0.44 -9.35
C GLY A 6 8.01 0.47 -8.25
N LEU A 7 7.41 0.37 -7.06
CA LEU A 7 7.82 1.06 -5.84
C LEU A 7 7.83 0.06 -4.69
N SER A 8 9.02 -0.23 -4.15
CA SER A 8 9.19 -1.11 -3.00
C SER A 8 9.96 -0.41 -1.88
N GLY A 9 9.77 -0.88 -0.65
CA GLY A 9 10.45 -0.31 0.50
C GLY A 9 9.83 -0.74 1.82
N ALA A 10 10.12 0.05 2.85
CA ALA A 10 9.60 -0.14 4.20
C ALA A 10 8.90 1.12 4.70
N GLY A 11 7.98 0.93 5.64
CA GLY A 11 7.25 2.02 6.27
C GLY A 11 6.54 1.56 7.54
N VAL A 12 5.69 2.44 8.05
CA VAL A 12 4.84 2.17 9.22
C VAL A 12 3.38 2.30 8.78
N LEU A 13 2.62 1.22 9.00
CA LEU A 13 1.18 1.22 8.77
C LEU A 13 0.47 1.83 9.98
N THR A 14 -0.52 2.66 9.70
CA THR A 14 -1.37 3.32 10.70
C THR A 14 -2.84 3.20 10.30
N TYR A 15 -3.74 3.25 11.28
CA TYR A 15 -5.18 3.38 11.09
C TYR A 15 -5.76 4.25 12.21
N GLY A 16 -6.64 5.19 11.88
CA GLY A 16 -7.26 6.09 12.87
C GLY A 16 -6.24 6.88 13.71
N GLY A 17 -5.05 7.16 13.15
CA GLY A 17 -3.93 7.77 13.86
C GLY A 17 -3.17 6.85 14.83
N ALA A 18 -3.61 5.60 15.03
CA ALA A 18 -2.90 4.59 15.79
C ALA A 18 -1.88 3.86 14.91
N THR A 19 -0.73 3.50 15.47
CA THR A 19 0.28 2.70 14.79
C THR A 19 -0.11 1.23 14.80
N ALA A 20 -0.25 0.63 13.61
CA ALA A 20 -0.45 -0.80 13.44
C ALA A 20 0.86 -1.58 13.55
N GLY A 21 1.94 -1.02 12.98
CA GLY A 21 3.28 -1.60 13.04
C GLY A 21 4.11 -1.37 11.77
N PRO A 22 5.37 -1.84 11.76
CA PRO A 22 6.21 -1.79 10.58
C PRO A 22 5.65 -2.69 9.47
N ALA A 23 5.83 -2.25 8.22
CA ALA A 23 5.44 -2.99 7.03
C ALA A 23 6.49 -2.83 5.93
N GLU A 24 6.73 -3.90 5.19
CA GLU A 24 7.37 -3.86 3.87
C GLU A 24 6.28 -3.73 2.81
N TYR A 25 6.61 -3.14 1.67
CA TYR A 25 5.68 -3.00 0.57
C TYR A 25 6.36 -3.21 -0.78
N ASP A 26 5.56 -3.66 -1.74
CA ASP A 26 5.93 -3.80 -3.14
C ASP A 26 4.71 -3.45 -3.99
N PHE A 27 4.76 -2.31 -4.69
CA PHE A 27 3.64 -1.72 -5.40
C PHE A 27 3.97 -1.46 -6.86
N ASP A 28 3.01 -1.76 -7.73
CA ASP A 28 3.03 -1.34 -9.12
C ASP A 28 2.21 -0.06 -9.31
N GLY A 29 2.73 0.83 -10.16
CA GLY A 29 2.10 2.09 -10.54
C GLY A 29 1.45 2.05 -11.89
N PHE A 30 0.29 2.69 -11.99
CA PHE A 30 -0.50 2.76 -13.21
C PHE A 30 -1.09 4.15 -13.43
N MET A 31 -1.08 4.60 -14.69
CA MET A 31 -1.89 5.75 -15.11
C MET A 31 -3.24 5.27 -15.65
N THR A 32 -4.31 5.83 -15.09
CA THR A 32 -5.69 5.62 -15.51
C THR A 32 -6.02 6.42 -16.78
N LYS A 33 -7.19 6.14 -17.40
CA LYS A 33 -7.63 6.85 -18.61
C LYS A 33 -7.86 8.35 -18.42
N ASN A 34 -8.15 8.78 -17.19
CA ASN A 34 -8.33 10.19 -16.84
C ASN A 34 -7.02 10.87 -16.36
N GLY A 35 -5.86 10.22 -16.54
CA GLY A 35 -4.55 10.79 -16.21
C GLY A 35 -4.19 10.76 -14.72
N GLN A 36 -4.96 10.06 -13.89
CA GLN A 36 -4.65 9.88 -12.46
C GLN A 36 -3.65 8.74 -12.29
N VAL A 37 -2.78 8.86 -11.28
CA VAL A 37 -1.90 7.78 -10.86
C VAL A 37 -2.60 6.97 -9.76
N ALA A 38 -2.68 5.67 -9.96
CA ALA A 38 -3.13 4.70 -8.97
C ALA A 38 -2.09 3.60 -8.86
N GLY A 39 -2.06 2.88 -7.73
CA GLY A 39 -1.18 1.73 -7.57
C GLY A 39 -1.93 0.52 -7.03
N SER A 40 -1.27 -0.62 -7.10
CA SER A 40 -1.71 -1.84 -6.44
C SER A 40 -0.50 -2.70 -6.14
N GLY A 41 -0.57 -3.54 -5.11
CA GLY A 41 0.50 -4.49 -4.85
C GLY A 41 0.29 -5.20 -3.53
N GLU A 42 1.37 -5.41 -2.80
CA GLU A 42 1.39 -6.19 -1.58
C GLU A 42 2.03 -5.40 -0.44
N ILE A 43 1.46 -5.55 0.76
CA ILE A 43 2.16 -5.21 2.00
C ILE A 43 2.49 -6.48 2.76
N ARG A 44 3.63 -6.49 3.45
CA ARG A 44 4.03 -7.54 4.38
C ARG A 44 4.27 -7.00 5.77
N MET A 45 3.73 -7.68 6.77
CA MET A 45 3.89 -7.35 8.19
C MET A 45 3.65 -8.58 9.07
N SER A 46 3.81 -8.46 10.39
CA SER A 46 3.50 -9.56 11.30
C SER A 46 2.04 -9.99 11.14
N SER A 47 1.76 -11.29 11.22
CA SER A 47 0.38 -11.80 11.05
C SER A 47 -0.59 -11.21 12.08
N GLU A 48 -0.11 -10.86 13.27
CA GLU A 48 -0.91 -10.17 14.29
C GLU A 48 -1.29 -8.75 13.85
N ALA A 49 -0.31 -7.94 13.42
CA ALA A 49 -0.56 -6.60 12.91
C ALA A 49 -1.48 -6.63 11.69
N LEU A 50 -1.26 -7.58 10.78
CA LEU A 50 -2.07 -7.73 9.57
C LEU A 50 -3.52 -8.04 9.90
N ARG A 51 -3.76 -8.96 10.84
CA ARG A 51 -5.12 -9.28 11.33
C ARG A 51 -5.78 -8.08 11.99
N GLY A 52 -5.04 -7.25 12.73
CA GLY A 52 -5.56 -6.04 13.37
C GLY A 52 -5.92 -4.93 12.36
N ALA A 53 -5.15 -4.82 11.29
CA ALA A 53 -5.35 -3.84 10.22
C ALA A 53 -6.41 -4.27 9.19
N PHE A 54 -6.57 -5.57 8.95
CA PHE A 54 -7.45 -6.08 7.89
C PHE A 54 -8.91 -5.61 8.06
N GLY A 55 -9.50 -5.15 6.95
CA GLY A 55 -10.87 -4.62 6.91
C GLY A 55 -11.05 -3.19 7.43
N ARG A 56 -10.00 -2.54 7.94
CA ARG A 56 -10.01 -1.09 8.23
C ARG A 56 -10.05 -0.29 6.92
N LYS A 57 -10.64 0.91 6.98
CA LYS A 57 -10.88 1.76 5.79
C LYS A 57 -10.00 3.01 5.73
N ASP A 58 -9.30 3.29 6.80
CA ASP A 58 -8.50 4.49 7.05
C ASP A 58 -7.02 4.13 7.18
N LEU A 59 -6.57 3.16 6.37
CA LEU A 59 -5.21 2.66 6.39
C LEU A 59 -4.27 3.64 5.68
N GLN A 60 -3.23 4.04 6.38
CA GLN A 60 -2.17 4.88 5.84
C GLN A 60 -0.81 4.24 6.08
N LEU A 61 -0.04 4.10 5.00
CA LEU A 61 1.35 3.70 5.05
C LEU A 61 2.22 4.95 4.97
N ARG A 62 2.95 5.21 6.05
CA ARG A 62 4.01 6.22 6.07
C ARG A 62 5.31 5.57 5.67
N THR A 63 5.76 5.85 4.46
CA THR A 63 7.00 5.34 3.86
C THR A 63 8.24 5.95 4.51
N ALA A 64 9.38 5.27 4.42
CA ALA A 64 10.64 5.76 4.95
C ALA A 64 11.13 7.07 4.29
N ASP A 65 10.77 7.31 3.02
CA ASP A 65 11.07 8.57 2.31
C ASP A 65 10.06 9.70 2.61
N GLY A 66 9.10 9.45 3.52
CA GLY A 66 8.23 10.46 4.10
C GLY A 66 6.87 10.61 3.44
N ARG A 67 6.56 9.84 2.39
CA ARG A 67 5.24 9.85 1.72
C ARG A 67 4.17 9.19 2.58
N VAL A 68 2.94 9.67 2.44
CA VAL A 68 1.75 9.05 3.02
C VAL A 68 0.90 8.45 1.91
N LEU A 69 0.81 7.12 1.91
CA LEU A 69 0.02 6.35 0.95
C LEU A 69 -1.25 5.85 1.62
N ASN A 70 -2.39 6.00 0.95
CA ASN A 70 -3.66 5.44 1.40
C ASN A 70 -3.81 4.04 0.84
N LEU A 71 -4.11 3.07 1.71
CA LEU A 71 -4.25 1.67 1.32
C LEU A 71 -5.70 1.20 1.48
N LEU A 72 -6.12 0.32 0.58
CA LEU A 72 -7.36 -0.42 0.70
C LEU A 72 -7.08 -1.89 0.41
N PHE A 73 -7.46 -2.79 1.31
CA PHE A 73 -7.33 -4.22 1.03
C PHE A 73 -8.20 -4.63 -0.16
N SER A 74 -7.56 -5.19 -1.18
CA SER A 74 -8.23 -5.69 -2.39
C SER A 74 -8.92 -7.03 -2.13
N ASP A 75 -8.37 -7.81 -1.19
CA ASP A 75 -8.91 -9.11 -0.80
C ASP A 75 -10.11 -8.98 0.14
N LYS A 76 -11.11 -9.85 -0.06
CA LYS A 76 -12.30 -9.92 0.83
C LYS A 76 -12.05 -10.74 2.11
N GLN A 77 -11.00 -11.56 2.12
CA GLN A 77 -10.67 -12.43 3.24
C GLN A 77 -9.15 -12.48 3.42
N LEU A 78 -8.70 -12.39 4.66
CA LEU A 78 -7.30 -12.55 4.98
C LEU A 78 -6.95 -14.05 4.99
N ARG A 79 -5.86 -14.43 4.31
CA ARG A 79 -5.35 -15.80 4.39
C ARG A 79 -4.91 -16.06 5.84
N SER A 80 -5.41 -17.15 6.42
CA SER A 80 -5.32 -17.43 7.87
C SER A 80 -3.89 -17.49 8.44
N GLN A 81 -2.88 -17.73 7.60
CA GLN A 81 -1.45 -17.73 7.97
C GLN A 81 -0.60 -16.77 7.14
N GLY A 82 -1.21 -15.84 6.41
CA GLY A 82 -0.48 -14.86 5.63
C GLY A 82 0.21 -13.82 6.51
N ASN A 83 1.44 -13.45 6.13
CA ASN A 83 2.08 -12.21 6.55
C ASN A 83 1.98 -11.13 5.46
N ALA A 84 1.23 -11.40 4.40
CA ALA A 84 1.10 -10.59 3.20
C ALA A 84 -0.37 -10.41 2.81
N ALA A 85 -0.69 -9.25 2.23
CA ALA A 85 -2.03 -8.96 1.71
C ALA A 85 -1.98 -8.00 0.52
N HIS A 86 -2.89 -8.20 -0.43
CA HIS A 86 -3.02 -7.31 -1.57
C HIS A 86 -3.79 -6.04 -1.22
N VAL A 87 -3.28 -4.91 -1.72
CA VAL A 87 -3.86 -3.60 -1.51
C VAL A 87 -3.92 -2.80 -2.80
N ASP A 88 -4.96 -1.99 -2.93
CA ASP A 88 -5.02 -0.85 -3.83
C ASP A 88 -4.39 0.35 -3.12
N VAL A 89 -3.65 1.16 -3.88
CA VAL A 89 -2.82 2.25 -3.37
C VAL A 89 -3.24 3.57 -4.02
N ALA A 90 -3.40 4.59 -3.19
CA ALA A 90 -3.65 5.97 -3.59
C ALA A 90 -2.90 6.95 -2.67
N GLY A 91 -3.15 8.26 -2.81
CA GLY A 91 -2.50 9.30 -2.01
C GLY A 91 -1.25 9.84 -2.69
N GLU A 92 -0.15 9.97 -1.94
CA GLU A 92 1.09 10.63 -2.39
C GLU A 92 1.99 9.73 -3.26
N LEU A 93 1.37 9.04 -4.23
CA LEU A 93 2.10 8.28 -5.24
C LEU A 93 3.01 9.20 -6.07
N PRO A 94 4.16 8.71 -6.57
CA PRO A 94 5.01 9.49 -7.45
C PRO A 94 4.24 9.97 -8.70
N PRO A 95 4.53 11.19 -9.19
CA PRO A 95 4.09 11.60 -10.52
C PRO A 95 4.53 10.59 -11.57
N ALA A 96 3.77 10.46 -12.66
CA ALA A 96 4.02 9.45 -13.69
C ALA A 96 5.44 9.44 -14.29
N SER A 97 6.13 10.58 -14.30
CA SER A 97 7.51 10.72 -14.77
C SER A 97 8.58 10.19 -13.80
N ASN A 98 8.21 9.89 -12.55
CA ASN A 98 9.15 9.65 -11.45
C ASN A 98 9.06 8.21 -10.90
N TRP A 99 8.50 7.29 -11.68
CA TRP A 99 8.43 5.89 -11.31
C TRP A 99 9.73 5.16 -11.67
N PRO A 100 10.30 4.37 -10.74
CA PRO A 100 11.40 3.46 -11.04
C PRO A 100 10.95 2.42 -12.08
N ARG A 101 11.75 2.20 -13.12
CA ARG A 101 11.49 1.17 -14.14
C ARG A 101 12.12 -0.16 -13.81
#